data_AF-A0AAV4XG46-F1
#
_entry.id   AF-A0AAV4XG46-F1
#
_cell.length_a   1.000
_cell.length_b   1.000
_cell.length_c   1.000
_cell.angle_alpha   90.00
_cell.angle_beta   90.00
_cell.angle_gamma   90.00
#
_symmetry.space_group_name_H-M   'P 1'
#
loop_
_entity.id
_entity.type
_entity.pdbx_description
1 polymer ?
#
loop_
_entity_poly.entity_id
_entity_poly.type
_entity_poly.pdbx_seq_one_letter_code
_entity_poly.pdbx_strand_id
1 'polypeptide(L)'
;MAHIEGLQEKSQCALEEYCRTQYPNQPTRFGKLLLRLPSLRTVSSQVIEQLFFSETGGQDARIETLIRDMLLSGSSFNWPYMPLQ
;
A
#
# COMPACT_ATOMS: atom_id res chain seq x y z
N MET A 1 -16.86 4.29 9.03
CA MET A 1 -15.84 3.53 9.79
C MET A 1 -16.18 2.05 9.86
N ALA A 2 -17.36 1.66 10.38
CA ALA A 2 -17.77 0.26 10.53
C ALA A 2 -17.63 -0.63 9.27
N HIS A 3 -17.90 -0.10 8.06
CA HIS A 3 -17.70 -0.87 6.84
C HIS A 3 -16.22 -1.16 6.52
N ILE A 4 -15.34 -0.18 6.72
CA ILE A 4 -13.89 -0.32 6.47
C ILE A 4 -13.29 -1.28 7.50
N GLU A 5 -13.69 -1.15 8.76
CA GLU A 5 -13.27 -2.07 9.84
C GLU A 5 -13.72 -3.49 9.55
N GLY A 6 -14.96 -3.70 9.11
CA GLY A 6 -15.46 -5.02 8.74
C GLY A 6 -14.74 -5.63 7.52
N LEU A 7 -14.29 -4.82 6.56
CA LEU A 7 -13.44 -5.29 5.46
C LEU A 7 -12.05 -5.70 5.97
N GLN A 8 -11.46 -4.89 6.85
CA GLN A 8 -10.16 -5.18 7.44
C GLN A 8 -10.18 -6.46 8.28
N GLU A 9 -11.22 -6.67 9.07
CA GLU A 9 -11.44 -7.89 9.86
C GLU A 9 -11.50 -9.13 8.95
N LYS A 10 -12.30 -9.08 7.88
CA LYS A 10 -12.39 -10.17 6.89
C LYS A 10 -11.02 -10.49 6.27
N SER A 11 -10.24 -9.47 5.92
CA SER A 11 -8.89 -9.66 5.38
C SER A 11 -7.93 -10.27 6.41
N GLN A 12 -8.02 -9.89 7.69
CA GLN A 12 -7.21 -10.47 8.75
C GLN A 12 -7.55 -11.93 9.02
N CYS A 13 -8.85 -12.28 9.07
CA CYS A 13 -9.30 -13.66 9.20
C CYS A 13 -8.81 -14.54 8.03
N ALA A 14 -8.93 -14.04 6.80
CA ALA A 14 -8.42 -14.76 5.62
C ALA A 14 -6.90 -14.97 5.68
N LEU A 15 -6.14 -13.97 6.14
CA LEU A 15 -4.69 -14.07 6.29
C LEU A 15 -4.30 -15.06 7.40
N GLU A 16 -5.01 -15.10 8.51
CA GLU A 16 -4.80 -16.07 9.59
C GLU A 16 -5.03 -17.50 9.10
N GLU A 17 -6.14 -17.74 8.40
CA GLU A 17 -6.45 -19.04 7.82
C GLU A 17 -5.38 -19.48 6.80
N TYR A 18 -4.94 -18.56 5.93
CA TYR A 18 -3.85 -18.83 5.01
C TYR A 18 -2.55 -19.20 5.76
N CYS A 19 -2.18 -18.47 6.81
CA CYS A 19 -1.00 -18.79 7.61
C CYS A 19 -1.09 -20.17 8.26
N ARG A 20 -2.25 -20.50 8.82
CA ARG A 20 -2.50 -21.79 9.48
C ARG A 20 -2.44 -22.96 8.50
N THR A 21 -2.96 -22.79 7.29
CA THR A 21 -3.01 -23.85 6.26
C THR A 21 -1.67 -24.03 5.55
N GLN A 22 -0.99 -22.94 5.18
CA GLN A 22 0.25 -23.00 4.39
C GLN A 22 1.52 -23.12 5.25
N TYR A 23 1.48 -22.65 6.50
CA TYR A 23 2.63 -22.65 7.40
C TYR A 23 2.28 -23.24 8.78
N PRO A 24 1.77 -24.48 8.86
CA PRO A 24 1.31 -25.08 10.11
C PRO A 24 2.41 -25.19 11.18
N ASN A 25 3.68 -25.30 10.75
CA ASN A 25 4.83 -25.38 11.65
C ASN A 25 5.30 -24.00 12.18
N GLN A 26 4.63 -22.91 11.81
CA GLN A 26 4.99 -21.53 12.22
C GLN A 26 3.81 -20.82 12.89
N PRO A 27 3.38 -21.25 14.09
CA PRO A 27 2.17 -20.75 14.75
C PRO A 27 2.21 -19.24 15.07
N THR A 28 3.41 -18.64 15.12
CA THR A 28 3.59 -17.20 15.38
C THR A 28 3.64 -16.35 14.11
N ARG A 29 3.55 -16.94 12.91
CA ARG A 29 3.74 -16.23 11.63
C ARG A 29 2.71 -15.12 11.42
N PHE A 30 1.44 -15.39 11.69
CA PHE A 30 0.38 -14.39 11.57
C PHE A 30 0.67 -13.15 12.44
N GLY A 31 0.96 -13.36 13.73
CA GLY A 31 1.34 -12.28 14.64
C GLY A 31 2.57 -11.51 14.16
N LYS A 32 3.62 -12.20 13.70
CA LYS A 32 4.82 -11.56 13.13
C LYS A 32 4.51 -10.67 11.92
N LEU A 33 3.60 -11.09 11.04
CA LEU A 33 3.15 -10.28 9.91
C LEU A 33 2.38 -9.04 10.37
N LEU A 34 1.45 -9.19 11.32
CA LEU A 34 0.73 -8.05 11.89
C LEU A 34 1.66 -7.02 12.57
N LEU A 35 2.73 -7.48 13.22
CA LEU A 35 3.74 -6.60 13.83
C LEU A 35 4.56 -5.79 12.81
N ARG A 36 4.48 -6.08 11.51
CA ARG A 36 5.08 -5.24 10.46
C ARG A 36 4.23 -4.02 10.14
N LEU A 37 2.91 -4.05 10.42
CA LEU A 37 2.00 -2.95 10.09
C LEU A 37 2.35 -1.64 10.81
N PRO A 38 2.68 -1.63 12.13
CA PRO A 38 3.15 -0.41 12.79
C PRO A 38 4.44 0.14 12.15
N SER A 39 5.41 -0.71 11.83
CA SER A 39 6.65 -0.28 11.18
C SER A 39 6.42 0.28 9.77
N LEU A 40 5.41 -0.23 9.06
CA LEU A 40 5.02 0.33 7.76
C LEU A 40 4.42 1.73 7.92
N ARG A 41 3.64 1.97 8.99
CA ARG A 41 3.06 3.30 9.28
C ARG A 41 4.11 4.35 9.64
N THR A 42 5.31 3.95 10.08
CA THR A 42 6.40 4.90 10.39
C THR A 42 7.18 5.36 9.16
N VAL A 43 6.95 4.76 7.99
CA VAL A 43 7.61 5.20 6.76
C VAL A 43 7.03 6.56 6.35
N SER A 44 7.89 7.57 6.22
CA SER A 44 7.47 8.92 5.83
C SER A 44 7.05 8.96 4.36
N SER A 45 5.84 9.47 4.11
CA SER A 45 5.37 9.77 2.76
C SER A 45 6.27 10.80 2.06
N GLN A 46 6.81 11.78 2.79
CA GLN A 46 7.72 12.79 2.21
C GLN A 46 9.02 12.16 1.72
N VAL A 47 9.57 11.18 2.45
CA VAL A 47 10.77 10.46 2.01
C VAL A 47 10.48 9.64 0.76
N ILE A 48 9.32 8.98 0.69
CA ILE A 48 8.88 8.27 -0.52
C ILE A 48 8.76 9.25 -1.69
N GLU A 49 8.12 10.41 -1.49
CA GLU A 49 8.01 11.47 -2.50
C GLU A 49 9.39 11.96 -2.96
N GLN A 50 10.31 12.23 -2.04
CA GLN A 50 11.65 12.69 -2.38
C GLN A 50 12.47 11.66 -3.16
N LEU A 51 12.31 10.36 -2.88
CA LEU A 51 13.09 9.32 -3.53
C LEU A 51 12.54 8.92 -4.90
N PHE A 52 11.21 8.96 -5.07
CA PHE A 52 10.55 8.38 -6.24
C PHE A 52 9.76 9.38 -7.08
N PHE A 53 9.55 10.61 -6.59
CA PHE A 53 8.65 11.60 -7.19
C PHE A 53 9.22 13.03 -7.30
N SER A 54 10.43 13.31 -6.78
CA SER A 54 10.98 14.67 -6.73
C SER A 54 11.38 15.25 -8.08
N GLU A 55 11.72 14.42 -9.07
CA GLU A 55 12.13 14.88 -10.41
C GLU A 55 10.94 15.01 -11.39
N THR A 56 9.70 14.82 -10.90
CA THR A 56 8.46 14.87 -11.70
C THR A 56 8.05 16.32 -12.01
N GLY A 57 8.85 17.08 -12.75
CA GLY A 57 8.39 18.17 -13.63
C GLY A 57 7.48 19.29 -13.10
N GLY A 58 7.33 19.52 -11.79
CA GLY A 58 6.54 20.64 -11.27
C GLY A 58 6.35 20.63 -9.76
N GLN A 59 6.18 21.81 -9.16
CA GLN A 59 6.01 22.04 -7.71
C GLN A 59 4.81 21.32 -7.06
N ASP A 60 3.93 20.68 -7.85
CA ASP A 60 2.64 20.14 -7.41
C ASP A 60 2.50 18.60 -7.49
N ALA A 61 3.54 17.86 -7.86
CA ALA A 61 3.51 16.39 -7.98
C ALA A 61 3.59 15.69 -6.60
N ARG A 62 2.55 15.85 -5.77
CA ARG A 62 2.37 15.10 -4.51
C ARG A 62 1.82 13.71 -4.81
N ILE A 63 2.21 12.71 -4.00
CA ILE A 63 1.71 11.33 -4.14
C ILE A 63 0.18 11.27 -4.06
N GLU A 64 -0.43 12.15 -3.26
CA GLU A 64 -1.87 12.25 -3.10
C GLU A 64 -2.59 12.66 -4.39
N THR A 65 -2.00 13.62 -5.14
CA THR A 65 -2.54 14.07 -6.43
C THR A 65 -2.48 12.93 -7.45
N LEU A 66 -1.35 12.23 -7.51
CA LEU A 66 -1.18 11.08 -8.42
C LEU A 66 -2.13 9.94 -8.09
N ILE A 67 -2.31 9.59 -6.82
CA ILE A 67 -3.27 8.55 -6.40
C ILE A 67 -4.70 8.96 -6.78
N ARG A 68 -5.06 10.24 -6.61
CA ARG A 68 -6.37 10.76 -7.02
C ARG A 68 -6.55 10.63 -8.52
N ASP A 69 -5.56 11.04 -9.30
CA ASP A 69 -5.63 10.98 -10.75
C ASP A 69 -5.71 9.52 -11.23
N MET A 70 -4.93 8.60 -10.67
CA MET A 70 -5.02 7.15 -10.94
C MET A 70 -6.43 6.61 -10.68
N LEU A 71 -7.04 7.00 -9.55
CA LEU A 71 -8.39 6.57 -9.19
C LEU A 71 -9.44 7.09 -10.18
N LEU A 72 -9.26 8.31 -10.69
CA LEU A 72 -10.21 8.97 -11.60
C LEU A 72 -10.02 8.58 -13.07
N SER A 73 -8.77 8.33 -13.51
CA SER A 73 -8.46 7.96 -14.88
C SER A 73 -8.61 6.46 -15.17
N GLY A 74 -8.70 5.62 -14.13
CA GLY A 74 -8.80 4.17 -14.27
C GLY A 74 -7.59 3.57 -15.02
N SER A 75 -7.84 2.69 -15.98
CA SER A 75 -6.80 2.00 -16.77
C SER A 75 -6.01 2.90 -17.73
N SER A 76 -6.40 4.17 -17.88
CA SER A 76 -5.74 5.14 -18.76
C SER A 76 -4.72 6.03 -18.06
N PHE A 77 -4.40 5.74 -16.79
CA PHE A 77 -3.37 6.49 -16.07
C PHE A 77 -2.01 6.25 -16.72
N ASN A 78 -1.39 7.31 -17.23
CA ASN A 78 -0.03 7.25 -17.74
C ASN A 78 0.91 7.80 -16.67
N TRP A 79 1.78 6.94 -16.15
CA TRP A 79 2.73 7.36 -15.14
C TRP A 79 3.74 8.31 -15.77
N PRO A 80 4.03 9.47 -15.17
CA PRO A 80 4.91 10.48 -15.78
C PRO A 80 6.35 10.00 -16.03
N TYR A 81 6.75 8.86 -15.45
CA TYR A 81 8.03 8.19 -15.70
C TYR A 81 7.97 6.97 -16.63
N MET A 82 6.81 6.62 -17.20
CA MET A 82 6.80 5.62 -18.26
C MET A 82 7.61 6.17 -19.44
N PRO A 83 8.70 5.49 -19.86
CA PRO A 83 9.44 5.93 -21.03
C PRO A 83 8.47 5.96 -22.21
N LEU A 84 8.42 7.09 -22.92
CA LEU A 84 7.76 7.14 -24.22
C LEU A 84 8.39 6.04 -25.09
N GLN A 85 7.61 5.04 -25.46
CA GLN A 85 7.95 4.14 -26.55
C GLN A 85 7.73 4.85 -27.88
#